data_AF-A0A6P0U2V4-F1
#
_entry.id   AF-A0A6P0U2V4-F1
#
_cell.length_a   1.000
_cell.length_b   1.000
_cell.length_c   1.000
_cell.angle_alpha   90.00
_cell.angle_beta   90.00
_cell.angle_gamma   90.00
#
_symmetry.space_group_name_H-M   'P 1'
#
loop_
_entity.id
_entity.type
_entity.pdbx_description
1 polymer ?
#
loop_
_entity_poly.entity_id
_entity_poly.type
_entity_poly.pdbx_seq_one_letter_code
_entity_poly.pdbx_strand_id
1 'polypeptide(L)'
;YTRLLRKKVKSRLDKTFFRLRKDAFNAYRLICATGIYRCEVPESFWLSHLEDWSCSKDEQEVALLTLRDRCLVEVRVDESGEFLLRQHNLIRSVSLENLKKLDGENG
;
A
#
# COMPACT_ATOMS: atom_id res chain seq x y z
N TYR A 1 13.58 16.95 11.55
CA TYR A 1 12.43 16.99 10.61
C TYR A 1 11.31 17.83 11.23
N THR A 2 10.86 18.93 10.62
CA THR A 2 9.90 19.85 11.27
C THR A 2 8.47 19.31 11.22
N ARG A 3 7.69 19.52 12.31
CA ARG A 3 6.28 19.10 12.44
C ARG A 3 5.39 19.55 11.28
N LEU A 4 5.69 20.72 10.70
CA LEU A 4 4.97 21.29 9.56
C LEU A 4 5.20 20.50 8.26
N LEU A 5 6.43 20.04 8.01
CA LEU A 5 6.72 19.23 6.84
C LEU A 5 5.98 17.90 6.89
N ARG A 6 5.97 17.23 8.05
CA ARG A 6 5.22 15.98 8.23
C ARG A 6 3.72 16.15 7.97
N LYS A 7 3.11 17.26 8.44
CA LYS A 7 1.71 17.58 8.14
C LYS A 7 1.46 17.79 6.64
N LYS A 8 2.32 18.53 5.95
CA LYS A 8 2.20 18.76 4.50
C LYS A 8 2.32 17.46 3.70
N VAL A 9 3.28 16.60 4.04
CA VAL A 9 3.45 15.31 3.38
C VAL A 9 2.25 14.40 3.67
N LYS A 10 1.78 14.33 4.92
CA LYS A 10 0.56 13.58 5.26
C LYS A 10 -0.64 14.04 4.43
N SER A 11 -0.90 15.34 4.34
CA SER A 11 -2.01 15.88 3.53
C SER A 11 -1.89 15.52 2.04
N ARG A 12 -0.68 15.43 1.49
CA ARG A 12 -0.46 14.95 0.12
C ARG A 12 -0.76 13.46 0.00
N LEU A 13 -0.30 12.65 0.96
CA LEU A 13 -0.59 11.22 1.00
C LEU A 13 -2.10 10.97 1.14
N ASP A 14 -2.81 11.71 1.99
CA ASP A 14 -4.27 11.59 2.12
C ASP A 14 -4.98 11.81 0.77
N LYS A 15 -4.55 12.82 -0.01
CA LYS A 15 -5.06 13.07 -1.37
C LYS A 15 -4.71 11.93 -2.34
N THR A 16 -3.50 11.39 -2.25
CA THR A 16 -3.08 10.24 -3.06
C THR A 16 -3.92 9.01 -2.75
N PHE A 17 -4.16 8.71 -1.47
CA PHE A 17 -5.01 7.59 -1.03
C PHE A 17 -6.46 7.78 -1.47
N PHE A 18 -6.99 9.00 -1.37
CA PHE A 18 -8.32 9.32 -1.88
C PHE A 18 -8.45 9.03 -3.40
N ARG A 19 -7.47 9.48 -4.19
CA ARG A 19 -7.45 9.18 -5.64
C ARG A 19 -7.27 7.69 -5.91
N LEU A 20 -6.41 7.01 -5.16
CA LEU A 20 -6.20 5.58 -5.29
C LEU A 20 -7.51 4.81 -5.03
N ARG A 21 -8.26 5.17 -3.98
CA ARG A 21 -9.56 4.58 -3.68
C ARG A 21 -10.56 4.74 -4.83
N LYS A 22 -10.56 5.89 -5.50
CA LYS A 22 -11.48 6.19 -6.60
C LYS A 22 -11.07 5.52 -7.92
N ASP A 23 -9.78 5.59 -8.25
CA ASP A 23 -9.29 5.29 -9.61
C ASP A 23 -8.66 3.89 -9.73
N ALA A 24 -8.20 3.30 -8.62
CA ALA A 24 -7.53 2.00 -8.58
C ALA A 24 -7.79 1.29 -7.24
N PHE A 25 -9.03 0.84 -7.05
CA PHE A 25 -9.50 0.36 -5.75
C PHE A 25 -8.73 -0.85 -5.20
N ASN A 26 -8.31 -1.78 -6.06
CA ASN A 26 -7.49 -2.93 -5.63
C ASN A 26 -6.10 -2.49 -5.14
N ALA A 27 -5.48 -1.49 -5.79
CA ALA A 27 -4.24 -0.90 -5.29
C ALA A 27 -4.46 -0.21 -3.92
N TYR A 28 -5.60 0.45 -3.73
CA TYR A 28 -5.98 1.04 -2.45
C TYR A 28 -6.16 -0.01 -1.34
N ARG A 29 -6.87 -1.11 -1.62
CA ARG A 29 -6.99 -2.24 -0.70
C ARG A 29 -5.62 -2.81 -0.34
N LEU A 30 -4.80 -3.08 -1.35
CA LEU A 30 -3.47 -3.66 -1.20
C LEU A 30 -2.54 -2.80 -0.31
N ILE A 31 -2.43 -1.49 -0.56
CA ILE A 31 -1.57 -0.63 0.25
C ILE A 31 -2.07 -0.49 1.69
N CYS A 32 -3.39 -0.54 1.91
CA CYS A 32 -3.97 -0.50 3.25
C CYS A 32 -3.69 -1.80 4.03
N ALA A 33 -3.98 -2.95 3.43
CA ALA A 33 -3.81 -4.27 4.05
C ALA A 33 -2.34 -4.56 4.42
N THR A 34 -1.42 -4.20 3.52
CA THR A 34 0.03 -4.40 3.72
C THR A 34 0.64 -3.44 4.75
N GLY A 35 -0.13 -2.46 5.24
CA GLY A 35 0.27 -1.54 6.31
C GLY A 35 0.62 -2.24 7.63
N ILE A 36 0.28 -3.52 7.78
CA ILE A 36 0.65 -4.35 8.94
C ILE A 36 2.15 -4.69 8.96
N TYR A 37 2.84 -4.82 7.81
CA TYR A 37 4.23 -5.30 7.71
C TYR A 37 5.29 -4.23 8.01
N ARG A 38 6.04 -4.43 9.11
CA ARG A 38 7.00 -3.42 9.64
C ARG A 38 8.35 -3.46 8.96
N CYS A 39 8.61 -4.52 8.21
CA CYS A 39 9.84 -4.78 7.49
C CYS A 39 9.52 -5.04 6.02
N GLU A 40 10.58 -5.10 5.21
CA GLU A 40 10.47 -5.65 3.87
C GLU A 40 10.05 -7.13 3.90
N VAL A 41 9.13 -7.50 3.01
CA VAL A 41 8.60 -8.86 2.86
C VAL A 41 8.43 -9.16 1.37
N PRO A 42 8.38 -10.44 0.96
CA PRO A 42 8.22 -10.80 -0.44
C PRO A 42 6.96 -10.21 -1.09
N GLU A 43 7.02 -10.00 -2.40
CA GLU A 43 5.88 -9.55 -3.20
C GLU A 43 4.65 -10.46 -3.05
N SER A 44 4.88 -11.78 -2.99
CA SER A 44 3.82 -12.77 -2.82
C SER A 44 2.98 -12.55 -1.55
N PHE A 45 3.60 -12.07 -0.46
CA PHE A 45 2.90 -11.75 0.80
C PHE A 45 2.03 -10.51 0.66
N TRP A 46 2.36 -9.59 -0.24
CA TRP A 46 1.49 -8.46 -0.55
C TRP A 46 0.30 -8.92 -1.37
N LEU A 47 0.56 -9.65 -2.45
CA LEU A 47 -0.47 -10.09 -3.39
C LEU A 47 -1.48 -11.05 -2.74
N SER A 48 -1.04 -11.88 -1.78
CA SER A 48 -1.93 -12.80 -1.06
C SER A 48 -3.09 -12.08 -0.34
N HIS A 49 -2.92 -10.82 0.08
CA HIS A 49 -4.02 -10.04 0.65
C HIS A 49 -5.16 -9.85 -0.36
N LEU A 50 -4.86 -9.70 -1.65
CA LEU A 50 -5.88 -9.50 -2.68
C LEU A 50 -6.63 -10.79 -3.05
N GLU A 51 -6.10 -11.95 -2.71
CA GLU A 51 -6.79 -13.23 -2.86
C GLU A 51 -8.05 -13.29 -1.97
N ASP A 52 -7.98 -12.73 -0.75
CA ASP A 52 -9.13 -12.63 0.16
C ASP A 52 -10.29 -11.81 -0.43
N TRP A 53 -10.00 -10.92 -1.38
CA TRP A 53 -11.00 -10.13 -2.11
C TRP A 53 -11.34 -10.69 -3.50
N SER A 54 -10.99 -11.95 -3.78
CA SER A 54 -11.28 -12.64 -5.05
C SER A 54 -10.71 -11.93 -6.29
N CYS A 55 -9.61 -11.19 -6.14
CA CYS A 55 -8.94 -10.55 -7.28
C CYS A 55 -8.21 -11.60 -8.12
N SER A 56 -8.40 -11.55 -9.44
CA SER A 56 -7.62 -12.33 -10.41
C SER A 56 -6.14 -11.95 -10.37
N LYS A 57 -5.26 -12.83 -10.88
CA LYS A 57 -3.81 -12.56 -10.94
C LYS A 57 -3.48 -11.26 -11.69
N ASP A 58 -4.18 -10.99 -12.79
CA ASP A 58 -4.00 -9.77 -13.58
C ASP A 58 -4.37 -8.53 -12.75
N GLU A 59 -5.46 -8.58 -11.99
CA GLU A 59 -5.87 -7.47 -11.11
C GLU A 59 -4.88 -7.26 -9.96
N GLN A 60 -4.30 -8.34 -9.44
CA GLN A 60 -3.26 -8.29 -8.40
C GLN A 60 -2.00 -7.60 -8.93
N GLU A 61 -1.55 -7.98 -10.13
CA GLU A 61 -0.38 -7.39 -10.76
C GLU A 61 -0.59 -5.91 -11.11
N VAL A 62 -1.75 -5.56 -11.69
CA VAL A 62 -2.14 -4.17 -11.97
C VAL A 62 -2.18 -3.33 -10.68
N ALA A 63 -2.70 -3.90 -9.58
CA ALA A 63 -2.73 -3.22 -8.30
C ALA A 63 -1.31 -2.89 -7.81
N LEU A 64 -0.40 -3.86 -7.87
CA LEU A 64 0.98 -3.67 -7.42
C LEU A 64 1.75 -2.70 -8.32
N LEU A 65 1.63 -2.83 -9.64
CA LEU A 65 2.24 -1.92 -10.62
C LEU A 65 1.79 -0.47 -10.36
N THR A 66 0.49 -0.26 -10.12
CA THR A 66 -0.06 1.06 -9.78
C THR A 66 0.61 1.65 -8.53
N LEU A 67 0.92 0.84 -7.51
CA LEU A 67 1.60 1.31 -6.31
C LEU A 67 3.07 1.67 -6.56
N ARG A 68 3.75 0.90 -7.42
CA ARG A 68 5.14 1.17 -7.85
C ARG A 68 5.22 2.46 -8.65
N ASP A 69 4.37 2.63 -9.65
CA ASP A 69 4.33 3.82 -10.52
C ASP A 69 4.07 5.09 -9.73
N ARG A 70 3.26 5.00 -8.68
CA ARG A 70 2.94 6.12 -7.78
C ARG A 70 3.98 6.33 -6.69
N CYS A 71 5.08 5.58 -6.70
CA CYS A 71 6.16 5.65 -5.69
C CYS A 71 5.64 5.44 -4.25
N LEU A 72 4.66 4.56 -4.06
CA LEU A 72 4.07 4.26 -2.75
C LEU A 72 4.73 3.07 -2.04
N VAL A 73 5.61 2.35 -2.75
CA VAL A 73 6.29 1.14 -2.28
C VAL A 73 7.78 1.29 -2.53
N GLU A 74 8.57 0.92 -1.53
CA GLU A 74 10.01 0.77 -1.66
C GLU A 74 10.32 -0.69 -2.04
N VAL A 75 11.18 -0.88 -3.03
CA VAL A 75 11.57 -2.19 -3.55
C VAL A 75 13.05 -2.42 -3.27
N ARG A 76 13.38 -3.60 -2.77
CA ARG A 76 14.74 -4.11 -2.60
C ARG A 76 14.83 -5.48 -3.25
N VAL A 77 16.01 -5.84 -3.75
CA VAL A 77 16.32 -7.21 -4.17
C VAL A 77 17.24 -7.83 -3.12
N ASP A 78 16.93 -9.05 -2.69
CA ASP A 78 17.76 -9.79 -1.74
C ASP A 78 18.88 -10.59 -2.42
N GLU A 79 19.66 -11.35 -1.66
CA GLU A 79 20.78 -12.14 -2.18
C GLU A 79 20.34 -13.29 -3.10
N SER A 80 19.07 -13.74 -2.99
CA SER A 80 18.49 -14.79 -3.82
C SER A 80 17.90 -14.26 -5.14
N GLY A 81 17.82 -12.93 -5.29
CA GLY A 81 17.16 -12.27 -6.42
C GLY A 81 15.68 -12.01 -6.21
N GLU A 82 15.14 -12.22 -5.01
CA GLU A 82 13.73 -11.99 -4.69
C GLU A 82 13.45 -10.50 -4.43
N PHE A 83 12.32 -10.01 -4.95
CA PHE A 83 11.84 -8.66 -4.68
C PHE A 83 11.16 -8.59 -3.31
N LEU A 84 11.74 -7.79 -2.42
CA LEU A 84 11.20 -7.46 -1.12
C LEU A 84 10.60 -6.06 -1.13
N LEU A 85 9.37 -5.95 -0.63
CA LEU A 85 8.56 -4.75 -0.63
C LEU A 85 8.34 -4.24 0.78
N ARG A 86 8.42 -2.91 0.95
CA ARG A 86 8.02 -2.25 2.19
C ARG A 86 7.36 -0.91 1.95
N GLN A 87 6.64 -0.44 2.96
CA GLN A 87 6.12 0.91 3.01
C GLN A 87 7.04 1.81 3.84
N HIS A 88 7.30 3.02 3.35
CA HIS A 88 7.88 4.05 4.20
C HIS A 88 6.98 4.28 5.44
N ASN A 89 7.58 4.53 6.60
CA ASN A 89 6.86 4.67 7.89
C ASN A 89 5.69 5.66 7.86
N LEU A 90 5.82 6.74 7.10
CA LEU A 90 4.74 7.72 6.95
C LEU A 90 3.58 7.20 6.10
N ILE A 91 3.87 6.48 5.01
CA ILE A 91 2.85 5.86 4.15
C ILE A 91 2.13 4.79 4.98
N ARG A 92 2.88 3.93 5.66
CA ARG A 92 2.35 2.91 6.58
C ARG A 92 1.37 3.49 7.60
N SER A 93 1.69 4.63 8.20
CA SER A 93 0.80 5.32 9.15
C SER A 93 -0.53 5.70 8.50
N VAL A 94 -0.52 6.20 7.26
CA VAL A 94 -1.72 6.57 6.51
C VAL A 94 -2.48 5.32 6.04
N SER A 95 -1.78 4.26 5.64
CA SER A 95 -2.35 2.97 5.28
C SER A 95 -3.17 2.37 6.43
N LEU A 96 -2.62 2.33 7.64
CA LEU A 96 -3.31 1.82 8.82
C LEU A 96 -4.52 2.66 9.23
N GLU A 97 -4.47 3.99 9.04
CA GLU A 97 -5.62 4.87 9.26
C GLU A 97 -6.75 4.59 8.26
N ASN A 98 -6.42 4.25 7.02
CA ASN A 98 -7.41 3.94 5.98
C ASN A 98 -7.89 2.48 6.03
N LEU A 99 -7.07 1.54 6.48
CA LEU A 99 -7.48 0.15 6.72
C LEU A 99 -8.62 0.08 7.73
N LYS A 100 -8.54 0.82 8.84
CA LYS A 100 -9.63 0.92 9.81
C LYS A 100 -10.95 1.44 9.22
N LYS A 101 -10.87 2.29 8.19
CA LYS A 101 -12.06 2.80 7.49
C LYS A 101 -12.63 1.77 6.53
N LEU A 102 -11.77 1.00 5.85
CA LEU A 102 -12.18 -0.12 5.01
C LEU A 102 -12.92 -1.18 5.83
N ASP A 103 -12.42 -1.51 7.02
CA ASP A 103 -13.07 -2.50 7.90
C ASP A 103 -14.43 -1.97 8.42
N GLY A 104 -14.51 -0.69 8.73
CA GLY A 104 -15.75 -0.06 9.20
C GLY A 104 -16.82 0.19 8.13
N GLU A 105 -16.48 0.13 6.84
CA GLU A 105 -17.43 0.22 5.73
C GLU A 105 -17.98 -1.16 5.31
N ASN A 106 -17.37 -2.25 5.78
CA ASN A 106 -17.83 -3.63 5.57
C ASN A 106 -18.68 -4.18 6.73
N GLY A 107 -19.07 -3.32 7.68
CA GLY A 107 -19.89 -3.66 8.86
C GLY A 107 -21.30 -3.10 8.80
#